data_AF-A0A2N7X040-F1
#
_entry.id   AF-A0A2N7X040-F1
#
_cell.length_a   1.000
_cell.length_b   1.000
_cell.length_c   1.000
_cell.angle_alpha   90.00
_cell.angle_beta   90.00
_cell.angle_gamma   90.00
#
_symmetry.space_group_name_H-M   'P 1'
#
loop_
_entity.id
_entity.type
_entity.pdbx_description
1 polymer ?
#
loop_
_entity_poly.entity_id
_entity_poly.type
_entity_poly.pdbx_seq_one_letter_code
_entity_poly.pdbx_strand_id
1 'polypeptide(L)'
;MEQLEGEARERLIRWLRRRMDEYGITLQAVAESISADRQPERPVLYRDAMGNTWDGYGDMPDWLRRAVAAGQQIDFYRCAEH
;
A
#
# COMPACT_ATOMS: atom_id res chain seq x y z
N MET A 1 34.68 15.37 5.07
CA MET A 1 33.75 14.84 4.04
C MET A 1 32.27 15.02 4.42
N GLU A 2 31.94 15.42 5.66
CA GLU A 2 30.54 15.53 6.12
C GLU A 2 29.80 16.83 5.74
N GLN A 3 30.52 17.91 5.40
CA GLN A 3 29.88 19.20 5.05
C GLN A 3 29.20 19.18 3.67
N LEU A 4 29.69 18.34 2.74
CA LEU A 4 29.14 18.22 1.39
C LEU A 4 27.77 17.53 1.37
N GLU A 5 27.49 16.65 2.34
CA GLU A 5 26.19 15.99 2.48
C GLU A 5 25.11 16.94 3.02
N GLY A 6 25.48 17.85 3.92
CA GLY A 6 24.59 18.92 4.40
C GLY A 6 24.19 19.87 3.27
N GLU A 7 25.16 20.35 2.50
CA GLU A 7 24.91 21.21 1.34
C GLU A 7 24.12 20.50 0.23
N ALA A 8 24.40 19.23 -0.03
CA ALA A 8 23.65 18.42 -0.99
C ALA A 8 22.18 18.26 -0.55
N ARG A 9 21.94 17.98 0.73
CA ARG A 9 20.59 17.87 1.31
C ARG A 9 19.84 19.20 1.20
N GLU A 10 20.47 20.32 1.55
CA GLU A 10 19.84 21.64 1.44
C GLU A 10 19.53 22.04 0.01
N ARG A 11 20.39 21.68 -0.95
CA ARG A 11 20.13 21.87 -2.39
C ARG A 11 18.97 21.02 -2.85
N LEU A 12 18.89 19.76 -2.42
CA LEU A 12 17.80 18.86 -2.75
C LEU A 12 16.47 19.36 -2.21
N ILE A 13 16.43 19.83 -0.95
CA ILE A 13 15.21 20.38 -0.33
C ILE A 13 14.72 21.61 -1.09
N ARG A 14 15.63 22.53 -1.47
CA ARG A 14 15.26 23.70 -2.28
C ARG A 14 14.73 23.33 -3.66
N TRP A 15 15.38 22.37 -4.31
CA TRP A 15 14.94 21.85 -5.61
C TRP A 15 13.55 21.20 -5.50
N LEU A 16 13.33 20.35 -4.51
CA LEU A 16 12.06 19.67 -4.28
C LEU A 16 10.93 20.66 -4.00
N ARG A 17 11.15 21.67 -3.14
CA ARG A 17 10.16 22.71 -2.86
C ARG A 17 9.75 23.48 -4.12
N ARG A 18 10.70 23.85 -4.98
CA ARG A 18 10.40 24.52 -6.24
C ARG A 18 9.61 23.63 -7.19
N ARG A 19 9.94 22.33 -7.24
CA ARG A 19 9.21 21.36 -8.06
C ARG A 19 7.80 21.11 -7.52
N MET A 20 7.62 21.07 -6.20
CA MET A 20 6.31 20.94 -5.57
C MET A 20 5.42 22.12 -5.93
N ASP A 21 5.95 23.35 -5.90
CA ASP A 21 5.23 24.56 -6.32
C ASP A 21 4.83 24.52 -7.80
N GLU A 22 5.76 24.15 -8.69
CA GLU A 22 5.52 24.07 -10.14
C GLU A 22 4.43 23.07 -10.54
N TYR A 23 4.29 21.96 -9.80
CA TYR A 23 3.29 20.92 -10.07
C TYR A 23 2.05 21.03 -9.17
N GLY A 24 1.96 22.05 -8.30
CA GLY A 24 0.87 22.18 -7.34
C GLY A 24 0.80 21.03 -6.31
N ILE A 25 1.92 20.36 -6.06
CA ILE A 25 2.00 19.25 -5.10
C ILE A 25 2.10 19.85 -3.69
N THR A 26 1.07 19.64 -2.88
CA THR A 26 1.06 20.10 -1.50
C THR A 26 1.91 19.20 -0.60
N LEU A 27 2.41 19.74 0.51
CA LEU A 27 3.09 18.94 1.53
C LEU A 27 2.18 17.83 2.07
N GLN A 28 0.88 18.10 2.15
CA GLN A 28 -0.11 17.12 2.55
C GLN A 28 -0.17 15.94 1.56
N ALA A 29 -0.24 16.21 0.25
CA ALA A 29 -0.26 15.16 -0.77
C ALA A 29 1.01 14.29 -0.73
N VAL A 30 2.17 14.88 -0.46
CA VAL A 30 3.42 14.13 -0.26
C VAL A 30 3.34 13.27 1.01
N ALA A 31 2.84 13.82 2.12
CA ALA A 31 2.67 13.06 3.36
C ALA A 31 1.65 11.91 3.20
N GLU A 32 0.56 12.13 2.46
CA GLU A 32 -0.45 11.12 2.12
C GLU A 32 0.15 10.01 1.25
N SER A 33 0.93 10.37 0.22
CA SER A 33 1.60 9.38 -0.64
C SER A 33 2.62 8.55 0.14
N ILE A 34 3.40 9.15 1.04
CA ILE A 34 4.35 8.43 1.90
C ILE A 34 3.60 7.54 2.89
N SER A 35 2.46 8.00 3.42
CA SER A 35 1.65 7.21 4.34
C SER A 35 0.97 6.05 3.63
N ALA A 36 0.55 6.22 2.38
CA ALA A 36 0.00 5.17 1.53
C ALA A 36 1.05 4.13 1.13
N ASP A 37 2.28 4.56 0.81
CA ASP A 37 3.43 3.69 0.51
C ASP A 37 3.92 2.93 1.75
N ARG A 38 3.89 3.58 2.92
CA ARG A 38 4.18 2.95 4.22
C ARG A 38 3.06 2.05 4.70
N GLN A 39 1.85 2.21 4.19
CA GLN A 39 0.79 1.27 4.49
C GLN A 39 1.23 -0.02 3.81
N PRO A 40 1.48 -1.11 4.56
CA PRO A 40 1.82 -2.37 3.92
C PRO A 40 0.75 -2.62 2.86
N GLU A 41 1.17 -2.85 1.63
CA GLU A 41 0.34 -3.44 0.58
C GLU A 41 -0.44 -4.56 1.26
N ARG A 42 -1.72 -4.28 1.56
CA ARG A 42 -2.44 -5.02 2.61
C ARG A 42 -2.31 -6.49 2.25
N PRO A 43 -1.77 -7.33 3.15
CA PRO A 43 -1.47 -8.70 2.79
C PRO A 43 -2.79 -9.28 2.31
N VAL A 44 -2.80 -9.73 1.05
CA VAL A 44 -3.93 -10.45 0.51
C VAL A 44 -4.01 -11.73 1.32
N LEU A 45 -4.85 -11.73 2.35
CA LEU A 45 -4.96 -12.84 3.27
C LEU A 45 -5.62 -14.04 2.60
N TYR A 46 -6.54 -13.80 1.66
CA TYR A 46 -7.28 -14.83 0.96
C TYR A 46 -7.30 -14.59 -0.56
N ARG A 47 -7.11 -15.64 -1.36
CA ARG A 47 -7.20 -15.64 -2.82
C ARG A 47 -7.91 -16.89 -3.34
N ASP A 48 -8.73 -16.72 -4.36
CA ASP A 48 -9.44 -17.80 -5.05
C ASP A 48 -8.83 -18.15 -6.42
N ALA A 49 -9.25 -19.29 -7.00
CA ALA A 49 -8.78 -19.79 -8.29
C ALA A 49 -9.19 -18.90 -9.48
N MET A 50 -10.27 -18.13 -9.38
CA MET A 50 -10.65 -17.10 -10.36
C MET A 50 -9.84 -15.80 -10.20
N GLY A 51 -8.92 -15.72 -9.24
CA GLY A 51 -8.05 -14.56 -9.03
C GLY A 51 -8.67 -13.45 -8.18
N ASN A 52 -9.81 -13.69 -7.53
CA ASN A 52 -10.33 -12.76 -6.53
C ASN A 52 -9.47 -12.81 -5.28
N THR A 53 -9.30 -11.65 -4.63
CA THR A 53 -8.48 -11.49 -3.44
C THR A 53 -9.28 -10.79 -2.34
N TRP A 54 -8.96 -11.10 -1.08
CA TRP A 54 -9.56 -10.46 0.08
C TRP A 54 -8.53 -10.29 1.20
N ASP A 55 -8.41 -9.08 1.72
CA ASP A 55 -7.49 -8.69 2.79
C ASP A 55 -8.01 -9.01 4.20
N GLY A 56 -9.17 -9.69 4.31
CA GLY A 56 -9.77 -10.07 5.59
C GLY A 56 -10.47 -8.92 6.32
N TYR A 57 -10.53 -7.74 5.71
CA TYR A 57 -11.18 -6.55 6.24
C TYR A 57 -12.46 -6.23 5.46
N GLY A 58 -13.51 -5.78 6.17
CA GLY A 58 -14.80 -5.43 5.57
C GLY A 58 -15.74 -6.63 5.34
N ASP A 59 -16.74 -6.43 4.48
CA ASP A 59 -17.75 -7.47 4.19
C ASP A 59 -17.12 -8.63 3.41
N MET A 60 -17.49 -9.85 3.80
CA MET A 60 -16.97 -11.05 3.17
C MET A 60 -17.52 -11.15 1.73
N PRO A 61 -16.66 -11.17 0.70
CA PRO A 61 -17.10 -11.13 -0.67
C PRO A 61 -17.91 -12.38 -1.05
N ASP A 62 -18.80 -12.24 -2.04
CA ASP A 62 -19.75 -13.30 -2.41
C ASP A 62 -19.09 -14.63 -2.78
N TRP A 63 -17.90 -14.60 -3.39
CA TRP A 63 -17.15 -15.82 -3.72
C TRP A 63 -16.74 -16.58 -2.46
N LEU A 64 -16.32 -15.88 -1.40
CA LEU A 64 -15.90 -16.49 -0.15
C LEU A 64 -17.11 -16.92 0.68
N ARG A 65 -18.18 -16.12 0.67
CA ARG A 65 -19.48 -16.48 1.27
C ARG A 65 -20.06 -17.75 0.65
N ARG A 66 -20.01 -17.89 -0.67
CA ARG A 66 -20.44 -19.10 -1.38
C ARG A 66 -19.56 -20.31 -1.07
N ALA A 67 -18.24 -20.13 -1.01
CA ALA A 67 -17.30 -21.19 -0.66
C ALA A 67 -17.56 -21.73 0.76
N VAL A 68 -17.71 -20.84 1.74
CA VAL A 68 -18.03 -21.21 3.13
C VAL A 68 -19.42 -21.85 3.22
N ALA A 69 -20.42 -21.32 2.51
CA ALA A 69 -21.76 -21.92 2.46
C ALA A 69 -21.78 -23.30 1.80
N ALA A 70 -20.85 -23.58 0.88
CA ALA A 70 -20.63 -24.90 0.29
C ALA A 70 -19.87 -25.88 1.22
N GLY A 71 -19.52 -25.45 2.44
CA GLY A 71 -18.76 -26.25 3.40
C GLY A 71 -17.25 -26.23 3.20
N GLN A 72 -16.74 -25.38 2.30
CA GLN A 72 -15.31 -25.22 2.11
C GLN A 72 -14.70 -24.40 3.26
N GLN A 73 -13.55 -24.82 3.76
CA GLN A 73 -12.83 -24.04 4.77
C GLN A 73 -12.15 -22.83 4.13
N ILE A 74 -12.37 -21.67 4.73
CA ILE A 74 -11.75 -20.39 4.36
C ILE A 74 -10.21 -20.45 4.36
N ASP A 75 -9.65 -21.34 5.17
CA ASP A 75 -8.21 -21.64 5.22
C ASP A 75 -7.63 -22.06 3.86
N PHE A 76 -8.39 -22.76 3.03
CA PHE A 76 -7.95 -23.20 1.71
C PHE A 76 -7.65 -22.02 0.76
N TYR A 77 -8.27 -20.88 1.02
CA TYR A 77 -8.06 -19.66 0.26
C TYR A 77 -6.92 -18.82 0.85
N ARG A 78 -6.33 -19.17 2.00
CA ARG A 78 -5.29 -18.33 2.60
C ARG A 78 -4.05 -18.27 1.72
N CYS A 79 -3.66 -17.05 1.34
CA CYS A 79 -2.33 -16.78 0.80
C CYS A 79 -1.36 -16.70 1.99
N ALA A 80 -1.01 -17.86 2.54
CA ALA A 80 0.05 -17.93 3.54
C ALA A 80 1.38 -17.52 2.88
N GLU A 81 2.01 -16.48 3.42
CA GLU A 81 3.41 -16.14 3.16
C GLU A 81 4.26 -17.39 3.42
N HIS A 82 5.08 -17.75 2.43
CA HIS A 82 6.05 -18.84 2.55
C HIS A 82 7.45 -18.30 2.29
#